data_AF-A0A8B6E4M7-F1
#
_entry.id   AF-A0A8B6E4M7-F1
#
_cell.length_a   1.000
_cell.length_b   1.000
_cell.length_c   1.000
_cell.angle_alpha   90.00
_cell.angle_beta   90.00
_cell.angle_gamma   90.00
#
_symmetry.space_group_name_H-M   'P 1'
#
loop_
_entity.id
_entity.type
_entity.pdbx_description
1 polymer ?
#
loop_
_entity_poly.entity_id
_entity_poly.type
_entity_poly.pdbx_seq_one_letter_code
_entity_poly.pdbx_strand_id
1 'polypeptide(L)'
;MKRAKSSLERTQQLNPMVEVTADDSDPRDKPDSYFSEFDVICATCCSSSLLTRIDKICADKNVKFFAGDVFGYYGYMFSDLGEHEYAEEVPKPKEKKSDSDEPSPKKVKDHETVIVKKLSVLPCFSLPIIELS
;
A
#
# COMPACT_ATOMS: atom_id res chain seq x y z
N MET A 1 -18.00 11.19 -22.84
CA MET A 1 -17.18 9.95 -22.74
C MET A 1 -16.70 9.82 -21.29
N LYS A 2 -16.87 8.66 -20.65
CA LYS A 2 -16.51 8.49 -19.22
C LYS A 2 -15.09 7.93 -19.08
N ARG A 3 -14.25 8.58 -18.25
CA ARG A 3 -12.80 8.30 -18.11
C ARG A 3 -12.47 6.81 -17.94
N ALA A 4 -13.16 6.11 -17.05
CA ALA A 4 -12.92 4.69 -16.78
C ALA A 4 -13.16 3.81 -18.03
N LYS A 5 -14.30 3.99 -18.71
CA LYS A 5 -14.65 3.24 -19.93
C LYS A 5 -13.67 3.51 -21.08
N SER A 6 -13.16 4.74 -21.20
CA SER A 6 -12.16 5.10 -22.21
C SER A 6 -10.84 4.36 -22.04
N SER A 7 -10.43 4.08 -20.79
CA SER A 7 -9.14 3.48 -20.49
C SER A 7 -9.17 1.94 -20.52
N LEU A 8 -10.35 1.34 -20.35
CA LEU A 8 -10.54 -0.10 -20.14
C LEU A 8 -9.76 -0.99 -21.13
N GLU A 9 -9.94 -0.79 -22.44
CA GLU A 9 -9.33 -1.65 -23.47
C GLU A 9 -7.80 -1.62 -23.40
N ARG A 10 -7.22 -0.42 -23.27
CA ARG A 10 -5.77 -0.24 -23.20
C ARG A 10 -5.19 -0.80 -21.90
N THR A 11 -5.90 -0.64 -20.78
CA THR A 11 -5.46 -1.20 -19.49
C THR A 11 -5.48 -2.72 -19.52
N GLN A 12 -6.53 -3.33 -20.10
CA GLN A 12 -6.65 -4.79 -20.19
C GLN A 12 -5.54 -5.42 -21.04
N GLN A 13 -5.07 -4.73 -22.09
CA GLN A 13 -3.98 -5.21 -22.95
C GLN A 13 -2.62 -5.31 -22.25
N LEU A 14 -2.43 -4.63 -21.11
CA LEU A 14 -1.15 -4.69 -20.36
C LEU A 14 -0.90 -6.07 -19.75
N ASN A 15 -1.96 -6.74 -19.31
CA ASN A 15 -1.89 -8.10 -18.78
C ASN A 15 -3.23 -8.82 -18.94
N PRO A 16 -3.38 -9.71 -19.94
CA PRO A 16 -4.61 -10.47 -20.16
C PRO A 16 -5.00 -11.42 -19.02
N MET A 17 -4.08 -11.72 -18.08
CA MET A 17 -4.38 -12.57 -16.92
C MET A 17 -5.09 -11.82 -15.79
N VAL A 18 -5.14 -10.48 -15.84
CA VAL A 18 -5.82 -9.65 -14.85
C VAL A 18 -7.15 -9.20 -15.43
N GLU A 19 -8.25 -9.48 -14.73
CA GLU A 19 -9.56 -8.94 -15.11
C GLU A 19 -9.64 -7.46 -14.75
N VAL A 20 -9.91 -6.62 -15.75
CA VAL A 20 -10.09 -5.17 -15.56
C VAL A 20 -11.55 -4.80 -15.82
N THR A 21 -12.17 -4.12 -14.86
CA THR A 21 -13.55 -3.62 -14.98
C THR A 21 -13.60 -2.10 -14.88
N ALA A 22 -14.52 -1.47 -15.60
CA ALA A 22 -14.73 -0.02 -15.53
C ALA A 22 -16.12 0.30 -14.96
N ASP A 23 -16.16 0.75 -13.72
CA ASP A 23 -17.36 1.33 -13.11
C ASP A 23 -17.44 2.83 -13.44
N ASP A 24 -18.64 3.27 -13.77
CA ASP A 24 -18.93 4.59 -14.29
C ASP A 24 -19.95 5.37 -13.45
N SER A 25 -20.32 4.78 -12.30
CA SER A 25 -21.16 5.38 -11.26
C SER A 25 -20.32 6.21 -10.28
N ASP A 26 -20.99 7.10 -9.57
CA ASP A 26 -20.33 7.96 -8.59
C ASP A 26 -19.98 7.17 -7.32
N PRO A 27 -18.73 7.20 -6.82
CA PRO A 27 -18.38 6.55 -5.56
C PRO A 27 -19.19 7.08 -4.36
N ARG A 28 -19.75 8.30 -4.43
CA ARG A 28 -20.62 8.85 -3.40
C ARG A 28 -21.96 8.12 -3.28
N ASP A 29 -22.44 7.59 -4.40
CA ASP A 29 -23.74 6.91 -4.48
C ASP A 29 -23.62 5.41 -4.24
N LYS A 30 -22.39 4.90 -4.08
CA LYS A 30 -22.16 3.49 -3.78
C LYS A 30 -22.58 3.15 -2.35
N PRO A 31 -23.22 1.98 -2.14
CA PRO A 31 -23.47 1.47 -0.80
C PRO A 31 -22.16 1.05 -0.15
N ASP A 32 -22.09 1.09 1.18
CA ASP A 32 -20.86 0.79 1.92
C ASP A 32 -20.39 -0.67 1.69
N SER A 33 -21.32 -1.58 1.38
CA SER A 33 -21.01 -2.97 1.03
C SER A 33 -20.13 -3.09 -0.21
N TYR A 34 -20.23 -2.17 -1.17
CA TYR A 34 -19.41 -2.18 -2.39
C TYR A 34 -17.92 -2.11 -2.06
N PHE A 35 -17.54 -1.29 -1.08
CA PHE A 35 -16.14 -1.13 -0.69
C PHE A 35 -15.58 -2.35 0.05
N SER A 36 -16.45 -3.21 0.60
CA SER A 36 -16.05 -4.45 1.27
C SER A 36 -15.69 -5.57 0.28
N GLU A 37 -15.95 -5.40 -1.01
CA GLU A 37 -15.67 -6.40 -2.06
C GLU A 37 -14.19 -6.40 -2.49
N PHE A 38 -13.41 -5.41 -2.05
CA PHE A 38 -12.02 -5.22 -2.45
C PHE A 38 -11.06 -5.49 -1.29
N ASP A 39 -9.88 -6.02 -1.59
CA ASP A 39 -8.80 -6.12 -0.59
C ASP A 39 -8.11 -4.79 -0.34
N VAL A 40 -8.04 -3.95 -1.39
CA VAL A 40 -7.34 -2.67 -1.39
C VAL A 40 -8.13 -1.64 -2.18
N ILE A 41 -8.27 -0.44 -1.63
CA ILE A 41 -8.89 0.72 -2.29
C ILE A 41 -7.87 1.85 -2.41
N CYS A 42 -7.69 2.37 -3.63
CA CYS A 42 -6.87 3.54 -3.91
C CYS A 42 -7.75 4.68 -4.43
N ALA A 43 -7.95 5.72 -3.61
CA ALA A 43 -8.76 6.88 -3.96
C ALA A 43 -7.89 8.05 -4.48
N THR A 44 -8.29 8.61 -5.62
CA THR A 44 -7.65 9.80 -6.20
C THR A 44 -8.71 10.83 -6.62
N CYS A 45 -8.35 12.11 -6.63
CA CYS A 45 -9.25 13.20 -7.04
C CYS A 45 -10.61 13.20 -6.32
N CYS A 46 -10.62 12.84 -5.03
CA CYS A 46 -11.83 12.75 -4.20
C CYS A 46 -11.88 13.90 -3.19
N SER A 47 -13.08 14.32 -2.78
CA SER A 47 -13.22 15.30 -1.70
C SER A 47 -12.76 14.70 -0.37
N SER A 48 -12.26 15.53 0.54
CA SER A 48 -11.86 15.11 1.88
C SER A 48 -12.99 14.37 2.64
N SER A 49 -14.25 14.80 2.45
CA SER A 49 -15.42 14.13 3.03
C SER A 49 -15.62 12.70 2.50
N LEU A 50 -15.41 12.48 1.20
CA LEU A 50 -15.50 11.16 0.59
C LEU A 50 -14.34 10.26 1.02
N LEU A 51 -13.12 10.80 1.05
CA LEU A 51 -11.94 10.07 1.53
C LEU A 51 -12.16 9.58 2.96
N THR A 52 -12.62 10.45 3.86
CA THR A 52 -12.91 10.11 5.26
C THR A 52 -14.01 9.06 5.39
N ARG A 53 -15.04 9.10 4.53
CA ARG A 53 -16.12 8.09 4.52
C ARG A 53 -15.57 6.73 4.10
N ILE A 54 -14.85 6.66 2.98
CA ILE A 54 -14.32 5.41 2.44
C ILE A 54 -13.33 4.80 3.42
N ASP A 55 -12.41 5.60 3.95
CA ASP A 55 -11.41 5.17 4.92
C ASP A 55 -12.03 4.52 6.17
N LYS A 56 -13.08 5.12 6.74
CA LYS A 56 -13.83 4.53 7.86
C LYS A 56 -14.45 3.18 7.50
N ILE A 57 -15.08 3.09 6.33
CA ILE A 57 -15.67 1.83 5.85
C ILE A 57 -14.58 0.77 5.68
N CYS A 58 -13.43 1.16 5.13
CA CYS A 58 -12.28 0.28 4.95
C CYS A 58 -11.74 -0.24 6.29
N ALA A 59 -11.55 0.64 7.28
CA ALA A 59 -11.10 0.27 8.62
C ALA A 59 -12.05 -0.72 9.30
N ASP A 60 -13.37 -0.49 9.22
CA ASP A 60 -14.39 -1.38 9.81
C ASP A 60 -14.44 -2.77 9.13
N LYS A 61 -13.99 -2.85 7.87
CA LYS A 61 -14.06 -4.06 7.04
C LYS A 61 -12.72 -4.73 6.81
N ASN A 62 -11.65 -4.22 7.44
CA ASN A 62 -10.28 -4.68 7.25
C ASN A 62 -9.82 -4.64 5.77
N VAL A 63 -10.26 -3.61 5.05
CA VAL A 63 -9.82 -3.31 3.69
C VAL A 63 -8.70 -2.28 3.77
N LYS A 64 -7.63 -2.46 3.00
CA LYS A 64 -6.51 -1.51 3.01
C LYS A 64 -6.86 -0.28 2.18
N PHE A 65 -6.60 0.90 2.71
CA PHE A 65 -6.95 2.16 2.06
C PHE A 65 -5.72 2.99 1.72
N PHE A 66 -5.72 3.54 0.51
CA PHE A 66 -4.74 4.50 0.04
C PHE A 66 -5.45 5.71 -0.53
N ALA A 67 -4.90 6.89 -0.28
CA ALA A 67 -5.34 8.12 -0.90
C ALA A 67 -4.14 8.92 -1.42
N GLY A 68 -4.32 9.62 -2.53
CA GLY A 68 -3.28 10.48 -3.06
C GLY A 68 -3.81 11.46 -4.09
N ASP A 69 -3.13 12.59 -4.21
CA ASP A 69 -3.43 13.57 -5.25
C ASP A 69 -2.22 14.45 -5.56
N VAL A 70 -2.27 15.14 -6.69
CA VAL A 70 -1.20 15.99 -7.21
C VAL A 70 -1.75 17.39 -7.51
N PHE A 71 -1.11 18.41 -6.95
CA PHE A 71 -1.44 19.83 -7.07
C PHE A 71 -0.21 20.60 -7.59
N GLY A 72 -0.08 20.68 -8.91
CA GLY A 72 1.07 21.32 -9.56
C GLY A 72 2.36 20.55 -9.27
N TYR A 73 3.30 21.16 -8.55
CA TYR A 73 4.57 20.54 -8.15
C TYR A 73 4.49 19.76 -6.84
N TYR A 74 3.38 19.85 -6.13
CA TYR A 74 3.18 19.19 -4.85
C TYR A 74 2.28 17.98 -5.03
N GLY A 75 2.50 16.95 -4.23
CA GLY A 75 1.62 15.80 -4.16
C GLY A 75 1.68 15.19 -2.76
N TYR A 76 0.67 14.40 -2.43
CA TYR A 76 0.64 13.65 -1.19
C TYR A 76 0.24 12.21 -1.47
N MET A 77 0.64 11.34 -0.54
CA MET A 77 0.18 9.96 -0.44
C MET A 77 -0.14 9.67 1.02
N PHE A 78 -1.23 8.97 1.22
CA PHE A 78 -1.71 8.49 2.51
C PHE A 78 -2.01 6.99 2.40
N SER A 79 -1.76 6.25 3.48
CA SER A 79 -2.03 4.83 3.58
C SER A 79 -2.56 4.48 4.96
N ASP A 80 -3.74 3.90 5.01
CA ASP A 80 -4.28 3.21 6.19
C ASP A 80 -4.34 1.71 5.88
N LEU A 81 -3.48 0.94 6.56
CA LEU A 81 -3.46 -0.52 6.44
C LEU A 81 -3.97 -1.19 7.71
N GLY A 82 -4.55 -0.42 8.65
CA GLY A 82 -4.94 -0.89 9.98
C GLY A 82 -3.78 -1.57 10.70
N GLU A 83 -4.04 -2.76 11.24
CA GLU A 83 -3.02 -3.67 11.75
C GLU A 83 -2.39 -4.44 10.57
N HIS A 84 -1.18 -4.06 10.19
CA HIS A 84 -0.48 -4.63 9.05
C HIS A 84 0.73 -5.48 9.48
N GLU A 85 0.62 -6.80 9.26
CA GLU A 85 1.77 -7.71 9.37
C GLU A 85 2.56 -7.73 8.05
N TYR A 86 3.88 -7.59 8.14
CA TYR A 86 4.79 -7.67 7.00
C TYR A 86 6.08 -8.40 7.35
N ALA A 87 6.75 -8.95 6.33
CA ALA A 87 8.01 -9.64 6.45
C ALA A 87 9.16 -8.73 5.99
N GLU A 88 10.22 -8.62 6.81
CA GLU A 88 11.42 -7.86 6.49
C GLU A 88 12.63 -8.80 6.44
N GLU A 89 13.39 -8.75 5.35
CA GLU A 89 14.65 -9.47 5.22
C GLU A 89 15.78 -8.68 5.90
N VAL A 90 16.31 -9.23 6.99
CA VAL A 90 17.41 -8.62 7.74
C VAL A 90 18.70 -9.40 7.50
N PRO A 91 19.83 -8.74 7.17
CA PRO A 91 21.13 -9.41 7.03
C PRO A 91 21.59 -10.01 8.35
N LYS A 92 22.11 -11.26 8.35
CA LYS A 92 22.73 -11.83 9.56
C LYS A 92 24.01 -11.08 9.95
N PRO A 93 24.23 -10.73 11.23
CA PRO A 93 25.53 -10.29 11.72
C PRO A 93 26.56 -11.40 11.53
N LYS A 94 27.71 -11.08 10.94
CA LYS A 94 28.83 -12.03 10.87
C LYS A 94 29.42 -12.18 12.27
N GLU A 95 29.34 -13.37 12.86
CA GLU A 95 30.17 -13.72 14.00
C GLU A 95 31.64 -13.58 13.58
N LYS A 96 32.37 -12.64 14.20
CA LYS A 96 33.83 -12.56 14.05
C LYS A 96 34.42 -13.75 14.80
N LYS A 97 34.75 -14.84 14.09
CA LYS A 97 35.71 -15.82 14.60
C LYS A 97 37.11 -15.20 14.48
N SER A 98 37.71 -14.89 15.62
CA SER A 98 39.16 -14.71 15.76
C SER A 98 39.82 -16.07 15.56
N ASP A 99 40.60 -16.24 14.50
CA ASP A 99 42.03 -16.58 14.58
C ASP A 99 42.60 -17.08 13.23
N SER A 100 43.85 -16.66 13.01
CA SER A 100 44.90 -17.22 12.14
C SER A 100 45.01 -16.76 10.67
N ASP A 101 46.20 -16.19 10.40
CA ASP A 101 46.76 -15.71 9.13
C ASP A 101 46.96 -16.80 8.06
N GLU A 102 46.32 -16.66 6.88
CA GLU A 102 46.90 -16.84 5.53
C GLU A 102 45.84 -16.62 4.41
N PRO A 103 46.19 -16.13 3.21
CA PRO A 103 45.21 -15.69 2.20
C PRO A 103 44.80 -16.80 1.22
N SER A 104 43.50 -17.04 1.07
CA SER A 104 42.92 -17.93 0.05
C SER A 104 41.62 -17.34 -0.54
N PRO A 105 41.19 -17.79 -1.75
CA PRO A 105 40.69 -16.95 -2.84
C PRO A 105 39.24 -16.43 -2.72
N LYS A 106 38.94 -15.41 -3.55
CA LYS A 106 37.67 -14.64 -3.63
C LYS A 106 36.41 -15.48 -3.38
N LYS A 107 35.87 -15.43 -2.16
CA LYS A 107 34.54 -15.95 -1.82
C LYS A 107 33.45 -15.00 -2.32
N VAL A 108 32.54 -15.51 -3.14
CA VAL A 108 31.22 -14.93 -3.37
C VAL A 108 30.58 -14.71 -2.00
N LYS A 109 30.17 -13.48 -1.69
CA LYS A 109 29.53 -13.15 -0.41
C LYS A 109 28.10 -13.69 -0.45
N ASP A 110 27.89 -14.91 0.03
CA ASP A 110 26.57 -15.34 0.50
C ASP A 110 26.21 -14.47 1.70
N HIS A 111 25.30 -13.53 1.46
CA HIS A 111 24.63 -12.80 2.53
C HIS A 111 23.46 -13.66 2.98
N GLU A 112 23.66 -14.49 4.00
CA GLU A 112 22.56 -15.21 4.62
C GLU A 112 21.62 -14.17 5.28
N THR A 113 20.38 -14.10 4.80
CA THR A 113 19.33 -13.22 5.33
C THR A 113 18.38 -14.01 6.22
N VAL A 114 17.79 -13.35 7.21
CA VAL A 114 16.71 -13.91 8.04
C VAL A 114 15.46 -13.09 7.79
N ILE A 115 14.33 -13.77 7.61
CA ILE A 115 13.02 -13.14 7.48
C ILE A 115 12.48 -12.89 8.89
N VAL A 116 12.19 -11.63 9.21
CA VAL A 116 11.60 -11.20 10.49
C VAL A 116 10.18 -10.71 10.24
N LYS A 117 9.21 -11.22 10.99
CA LYS A 117 7.82 -10.72 10.98
C LYS A 117 7.72 -9.46 11.82
N LYS A 118 7.10 -8.41 11.28
CA LYS A 118 6.83 -7.14 11.95
C LYS A 118 5.35 -6.80 11.84
N LEU A 119 4.87 -6.04 12.82
CA LEU A 119 3.50 -5.51 12.87
C LEU A 119 3.58 -3.99 12.93
N SER A 120 2.82 -3.30 12.08
CA SER A 120 2.62 -1.86 12.15
C SER A 120 1.14 -1.55 12.30
N VAL A 121 0.82 -0.52 13.10
CA VAL A 121 -0.54 0.01 13.22
C VAL A 121 -0.56 1.37 12.56
N LEU A 122 -1.34 1.51 11.49
CA LEU A 122 -1.46 2.77 10.76
C LEU A 122 -2.73 3.51 11.16
N PRO A 123 -2.68 4.84 11.25
CA PRO A 123 -3.81 5.64 11.69
C PRO A 123 -4.84 5.80 10.57
N CYS A 124 -6.11 5.63 10.94
CA CYS A 124 -7.26 6.03 10.14
C CYS A 124 -7.31 7.56 9.96
N PHE A 125 -7.75 8.02 8.79
CA PHE A 125 -7.90 9.41 8.36
C PHE A 125 -8.75 10.27 9.32
N SER A 126 -9.52 9.62 10.19
CA SER A 126 -10.42 10.27 11.16
C SER A 126 -9.82 10.59 12.53
N LEU A 127 -8.57 10.22 12.80
CA LEU A 127 -7.91 10.65 14.03
C LEU A 127 -7.56 12.14 13.96
N PRO A 128 -7.96 12.96 14.95
CA PRO A 128 -7.46 14.32 15.02
C PRO A 128 -5.94 14.26 15.10
N ILE A 129 -5.27 15.03 14.24
CA ILE A 129 -3.85 15.33 14.40
C ILE A 129 -3.75 16.04 15.75
N ILE A 130 -3.48 15.29 16.82
CA ILE A 130 -3.07 15.88 18.08
C ILE A 130 -1.81 16.66 17.75
N GLU A 131 -1.89 17.96 18.02
CA GLU A 131 -0.84 18.96 17.79
C GLU A 131 0.56 18.38 18.02
N LEU A 132 1.33 18.26 16.94
CA LEU A 132 2.78 18.21 17.06
C LEU A 132 3.24 19.66 17.25
N SER A 133 3.70 19.92 18.47
CA SER A 133 4.25 21.16 19.03
C SER A 133 5.15 21.98 18.11
#